data_AF-J3MPQ5-F1
#
_entry.id   AF-J3MPQ5-F1
#
_cell.length_a   1.000
_cell.length_b   1.000
_cell.length_c   1.000
_cell.angle_alpha   90.00
_cell.angle_beta   90.00
_cell.angle_gamma   90.00
#
_symmetry.space_group_name_H-M   'P 1'
#
loop_
_entity.id
_entity.type
_entity.pdbx_description
1 polymer ?
#
loop_
_entity_poly.entity_id
_entity_poly.type
_entity_poly.pdbx_seq_one_letter_code
_entity_poly.pdbx_strand_id
1 'polypeptide(L)'
;MGNAFRCMSRKEHRGGAAVSRSKRMGSARSGRGAGKLTPAEEELLHRQALAMAIHQHLDAGGSMSRRIDAGGSMSRRIGPGSTSSRRRGDLPDSVMNGKAVQIVLENLETKKIVLVHGEGFGAWCWYKTISLLEEAGLDPIALDLTGSGIDNADINSIATLADYSKPLIDYLNKLPENEKVILVGHSCGGASVSYAIEKCPKKISKAVFLTATMVKDGQRPFDVFSEELASADVFLQESQFLLYGNGKDKPPTGLMFDKQQIKGLYFNQSPSKDTALAAVSMRPIPLAPIMEKLSLTPENYGAVRRYFVQTLDDRMLSPDVQEKLVRENPPDGIFKIKGGDHCPFFSKPQSLNKILLEIAQIQAPTTLLPSNAKTEAIEVTEAKTEQEEEEKTEKSS
;
A
#
# COMPACT_ATOMS: atom_id res chain seq x y z
N MET A 1 -28.39 21.22 -69.94
CA MET A 1 -29.71 21.50 -70.55
C MET A 1 -30.73 21.31 -69.43
N GLY A 2 -31.29 22.29 -68.75
CA GLY A 2 -31.68 23.63 -69.16
C GLY A 2 -33.20 23.64 -69.39
N ASN A 3 -33.99 23.95 -68.36
CA ASN A 3 -35.36 24.43 -68.52
C ASN A 3 -35.48 25.76 -67.77
N ALA A 4 -35.67 26.82 -68.57
CA ALA A 4 -36.02 28.16 -68.15
C ALA A 4 -37.56 28.32 -68.16
N PHE A 5 -38.08 29.33 -67.46
CA PHE A 5 -39.06 30.34 -67.94
C PHE A 5 -39.42 31.26 -66.75
N ARG A 6 -38.97 32.53 -66.73
CA ARG A 6 -39.68 33.80 -67.09
C ARG A 6 -40.62 34.31 -65.97
N CYS A 7 -40.78 35.61 -65.65
CA CYS A 7 -40.33 36.89 -66.20
C CYS A 7 -40.70 38.04 -65.22
N MET A 8 -39.80 39.02 -65.02
CA MET A 8 -39.93 40.51 -64.90
C MET A 8 -41.15 41.20 -64.22
N SER A 9 -41.00 42.30 -63.46
CA SER A 9 -40.60 43.69 -63.85
C SER A 9 -39.96 44.50 -62.67
N ARG A 10 -38.81 45.20 -62.78
CA ARG A 10 -38.51 46.63 -63.18
C ARG A 10 -39.47 47.68 -62.56
N LYS A 11 -39.07 48.84 -61.99
CA LYS A 11 -37.91 49.75 -62.23
C LYS A 11 -37.87 50.92 -61.18
N GLU A 12 -36.66 51.43 -60.86
CA GLU A 12 -36.19 52.85 -60.71
C GLU A 12 -36.94 53.86 -59.77
N HIS A 13 -36.41 54.91 -59.12
CA HIS A 13 -35.12 55.65 -59.12
C HIS A 13 -35.04 56.70 -57.96
N ARG A 14 -33.80 57.00 -57.51
CA ARG A 14 -33.16 58.31 -57.17
C ARG A 14 -33.64 59.29 -56.05
N GLY A 15 -32.63 59.71 -55.26
CA GLY A 15 -32.36 61.10 -54.79
C GLY A 15 -32.84 61.43 -53.36
N GLY A 16 -32.14 62.12 -52.45
CA GLY A 16 -30.84 62.81 -52.42
C GLY A 16 -30.75 63.78 -51.21
N ALA A 17 -29.60 63.78 -50.53
CA ALA A 17 -28.89 64.87 -49.80
C ALA A 17 -29.38 65.56 -48.48
N ALA A 18 -28.35 66.07 -47.77
CA ALA A 18 -28.25 67.04 -46.63
C ALA A 18 -28.24 66.45 -45.19
N VAL A 19 -27.09 66.21 -44.54
CA VAL A 19 -26.04 67.07 -43.89
C VAL A 19 -26.34 67.58 -42.45
N SER A 20 -25.55 67.04 -41.52
CA SER A 20 -25.00 67.53 -40.23
C SER A 20 -25.86 68.20 -39.15
N ARG A 21 -25.80 67.62 -37.93
CA ARG A 21 -25.30 68.30 -36.71
C ARG A 21 -24.92 67.30 -35.61
N SER A 22 -23.72 67.51 -35.05
CA SER A 22 -23.09 66.78 -33.95
C SER A 22 -23.73 67.10 -32.59
N LYS A 23 -23.96 66.07 -31.75
CA LYS A 23 -23.90 66.16 -30.29
C LYS A 23 -23.36 64.84 -29.70
N ARG A 24 -22.49 65.00 -28.70
CA ARG A 24 -21.61 64.03 -28.04
C ARG A 24 -22.34 63.07 -27.06
N MET A 25 -21.64 61.95 -26.82
CA MET A 25 -21.57 61.11 -25.61
C MET A 25 -22.61 59.98 -25.43
N GLY A 26 -22.08 58.75 -25.40
CA GLY A 26 -22.76 57.52 -25.00
C GLY A 26 -21.86 56.31 -25.23
N SER A 27 -21.01 55.98 -24.26
CA SER A 27 -20.13 54.81 -24.23
C SER A 27 -20.92 53.51 -24.26
N ALA A 28 -20.62 52.59 -25.17
CA ALA A 28 -21.01 51.19 -25.07
C ALA A 28 -19.89 50.30 -25.63
N ARG A 29 -19.06 49.78 -24.72
CA ARG A 29 -18.16 48.65 -24.96
C ARG A 29 -19.00 47.42 -25.31
N SER A 30 -18.71 46.80 -26.45
CA SER A 30 -19.20 45.48 -26.82
C SER A 30 -18.72 44.45 -25.79
N GLY A 31 -19.61 44.02 -24.90
CA GLY A 31 -19.36 42.87 -24.03
C GLY A 31 -19.28 41.60 -24.87
N ARG A 32 -18.13 40.96 -24.88
CA ARG A 32 -17.99 39.55 -25.30
C ARG A 32 -18.82 38.72 -24.31
N GLY A 33 -19.99 38.27 -24.72
CA GLY A 33 -20.74 37.25 -24.00
C GLY A 33 -20.00 35.93 -24.11
N ALA A 34 -19.24 35.56 -23.07
CA ALA A 34 -18.94 34.16 -22.83
C ALA A 34 -20.29 33.49 -22.52
N GLY A 35 -20.71 32.52 -23.35
CA GLY A 35 -21.88 31.71 -23.06
C GLY A 35 -21.72 31.10 -21.68
N LYS A 36 -22.73 31.23 -20.82
CA LYS A 36 -22.76 30.51 -19.54
C LYS A 36 -22.77 29.03 -19.87
N LEU A 37 -21.77 28.32 -19.36
CA LEU A 37 -21.71 26.87 -19.44
C LEU A 37 -22.93 26.31 -18.70
N THR A 38 -23.49 25.24 -19.24
CA THR A 38 -24.52 24.49 -18.52
C THR A 38 -23.91 23.85 -17.27
N PRO A 39 -24.70 23.58 -16.22
CA PRO A 39 -24.18 22.91 -15.01
C PRO A 39 -23.44 21.60 -15.32
N ALA A 40 -23.87 20.86 -16.36
CA ALA A 40 -23.21 19.64 -16.80
C ALA A 40 -21.86 19.89 -17.51
N GLU A 41 -21.72 21.00 -18.25
CA GLU A 41 -20.44 21.40 -18.85
C GLU A 41 -19.47 21.95 -17.79
N GLU A 42 -19.98 22.67 -16.78
CA GLU A 42 -19.18 23.09 -15.62
C GLU A 42 -18.69 21.88 -14.81
N GLU A 43 -19.55 20.88 -14.60
CA GLU A 43 -19.18 19.62 -13.93
C GLU A 43 -18.16 18.83 -14.75
N LEU A 44 -18.32 18.73 -16.07
CA LEU A 44 -17.36 18.07 -16.96
C LEU A 44 -16.00 18.77 -16.96
N LEU A 45 -15.98 20.11 -17.01
CA LEU A 45 -14.76 20.90 -16.93
C LEU A 45 -14.09 20.79 -15.56
N HIS A 46 -14.88 20.74 -14.49
CA HIS A 46 -14.38 20.52 -13.13
C HIS A 46 -13.73 19.14 -12.99
N ARG A 47 -14.36 18.10 -13.54
CA ARG A 47 -13.82 16.72 -13.56
C ARG A 47 -12.55 16.62 -14.40
N GLN A 48 -12.53 17.21 -15.59
CA GLN A 48 -11.32 17.27 -16.42
C GLN A 48 -10.19 18.03 -15.72
N ALA A 49 -10.47 19.12 -15.02
CA ALA A 49 -9.48 19.87 -14.25
C ALA A 49 -8.95 19.04 -13.06
N LEU A 50 -9.81 18.27 -12.39
CA LEU A 50 -9.42 17.37 -11.31
C LEU A 50 -8.53 16.22 -11.83
N ALA A 51 -8.91 15.57 -12.92
CA ALA A 51 -8.13 14.51 -13.55
C ALA A 51 -6.75 15.02 -14.02
N MET A 52 -6.70 16.22 -14.59
CA MET A 52 -5.44 16.88 -14.96
C MET A 52 -4.59 17.24 -13.73
N ALA A 53 -5.20 17.64 -12.61
CA ALA A 53 -4.49 17.92 -11.36
C ALA A 53 -3.92 16.64 -10.73
N ILE A 54 -4.65 15.52 -10.77
CA ILE A 54 -4.16 14.21 -10.35
C ILE A 54 -2.98 13.78 -11.23
N HIS A 55 -3.09 13.93 -12.56
CA HIS A 55 -1.99 13.68 -13.50
C HIS A 55 -0.77 14.56 -13.19
N GLN A 56 -0.94 15.86 -12.96
CA GLN A 56 0.16 16.76 -12.61
C GLN A 56 0.79 16.42 -11.25
N HIS A 57 0.00 15.96 -10.28
CA HIS A 57 0.50 15.55 -8.97
C HIS A 57 1.33 14.26 -9.05
N LEU A 58 0.92 13.33 -9.92
CA LEU A 58 1.66 12.09 -10.22
C LEU A 58 2.90 12.35 -11.10
N ASP A 59 2.83 13.26 -12.07
CA ASP A 59 3.94 13.63 -12.96
C ASP A 59 4.99 14.53 -12.28
N ALA A 60 4.59 15.40 -11.34
CA ALA A 60 5.48 16.36 -10.70
C ALA A 60 6.33 15.78 -9.55
N GLY A 61 6.21 14.47 -9.25
CA GLY A 61 7.13 13.76 -8.37
C GLY A 61 7.47 14.50 -7.07
N GLY A 62 6.46 15.02 -6.35
CA GLY A 62 6.58 15.53 -4.98
C GLY A 62 7.79 16.45 -4.72
N SER A 63 7.85 17.62 -5.36
CA SER A 63 8.77 18.69 -4.93
C SER A 63 8.11 20.08 -4.99
N MET A 64 7.49 20.46 -3.88
CA MET A 64 7.24 21.87 -3.53
C MET A 64 7.62 22.09 -2.07
N SER A 65 8.93 22.18 -1.83
CA SER A 65 9.47 22.91 -0.68
C SER A 65 10.67 23.72 -1.15
N ARG A 66 10.40 24.87 -1.77
CA ARG A 66 11.41 25.94 -1.90
C ARG A 66 11.29 26.81 -0.66
N ARG A 67 12.09 26.51 0.36
CA ARG A 67 12.51 27.54 1.31
C ARG A 67 13.65 28.34 0.68
N ILE A 68 13.46 29.65 0.71
CA ILE A 68 14.42 30.68 0.35
C ILE A 68 15.55 30.60 1.38
N ASP A 69 16.76 30.27 0.93
CA ASP A 69 18.00 30.70 1.57
C ASP A 69 19.08 30.77 0.47
N ALA A 70 19.28 31.99 -0.03
CA ALA A 70 20.38 32.33 -0.92
C ALA A 70 21.30 33.30 -0.19
N GLY A 71 22.39 32.76 0.36
CA GLY A 71 23.49 33.54 0.93
C GLY A 71 24.82 32.88 0.60
N GLY A 72 25.60 33.52 -0.29
CA GLY A 72 27.05 33.35 -0.36
C GLY A 72 27.59 32.40 -1.42
N SER A 73 28.00 32.95 -2.57
CA SER A 73 28.96 32.34 -3.49
C SER A 73 30.08 33.33 -3.82
N MET A 74 31.32 32.92 -3.55
CA MET A 74 32.61 33.36 -4.12
C MET A 74 33.65 32.33 -3.61
N SER A 75 34.65 31.80 -4.30
CA SER A 75 35.24 32.07 -5.62
C SER A 75 36.12 30.88 -6.05
N ARG A 76 36.54 30.94 -7.33
CA ARG A 76 37.29 30.01 -8.17
C ARG A 76 38.71 29.65 -7.67
N ARG A 77 39.22 28.46 -8.05
CA ARG A 77 40.42 28.33 -8.92
C ARG A 77 40.68 26.90 -9.43
N ILE A 78 41.10 26.86 -10.70
CA ILE A 78 41.57 25.73 -11.49
C ILE A 78 43.10 25.67 -11.41
N GLY A 79 43.67 24.46 -11.41
CA GLY A 79 45.08 24.22 -11.70
C GLY A 79 45.40 22.71 -11.71
N PRO A 80 45.96 22.12 -12.79
CA PRO A 80 46.15 20.69 -12.94
C PRO A 80 47.59 20.23 -12.62
N GLY A 81 47.74 18.94 -12.29
CA GLY A 81 48.98 18.20 -12.52
C GLY A 81 49.55 17.49 -11.30
N SER A 82 49.49 16.16 -11.30
CA SER A 82 50.69 15.31 -11.25
C SER A 82 50.33 13.84 -11.22
N THR A 83 50.82 13.14 -12.23
CA THR A 83 50.94 11.69 -12.31
C THR A 83 51.97 11.19 -11.30
N SER A 84 51.63 10.17 -10.51
CA SER A 84 52.63 9.27 -9.95
C SER A 84 52.03 7.88 -9.75
N SER A 85 52.43 6.98 -10.64
CA SER A 85 52.39 5.54 -10.46
C SER A 85 53.32 5.14 -9.31
N ARG A 86 52.84 4.30 -8.37
CA ARG A 86 53.60 3.15 -7.85
C ARG A 86 52.77 2.29 -6.88
N ARG A 87 52.67 1.02 -7.29
CA ARG A 87 52.75 -0.23 -6.51
C ARG A 87 51.55 -0.70 -5.67
N ARG A 88 51.06 -1.87 -6.11
CA ARG A 88 50.47 -2.95 -5.31
C ARG A 88 51.07 -3.03 -3.90
N GLY A 89 50.19 -3.12 -2.92
CA GLY A 89 50.42 -3.61 -1.57
C GLY A 89 49.09 -4.13 -1.05
N ASP A 90 49.10 -5.35 -0.56
CA ASP A 90 47.95 -6.14 -0.14
C ASP A 90 47.02 -5.39 0.84
N LEU A 91 45.70 -5.46 0.57
CA LEU A 91 44.67 -5.06 1.52
C LEU A 91 44.30 -6.30 2.35
N PRO A 92 44.37 -6.25 3.69
CA PRO A 92 43.77 -7.29 4.51
C PRO A 92 42.25 -7.04 4.61
N ASP A 93 41.50 -8.14 4.60
CA ASP A 93 40.06 -8.18 4.83
C ASP A 93 39.68 -7.38 6.08
N SER A 94 39.04 -6.23 5.86
CA SER A 94 38.48 -5.42 6.92
C SER A 94 37.19 -6.06 7.43
N VAL A 95 37.38 -6.92 8.42
CA VAL A 95 36.52 -7.16 9.60
C VAL A 95 35.22 -6.34 9.60
N MET A 96 34.14 -6.95 9.11
CA MET A 96 32.77 -6.52 9.40
C MET A 96 32.47 -6.85 10.85
N ASN A 97 32.87 -5.98 11.78
CA ASN A 97 32.37 -6.02 13.16
C ASN A 97 31.00 -5.35 13.23
N GLY A 98 30.02 -5.92 12.52
CA GLY A 98 28.63 -5.77 12.88
C GLY A 98 28.32 -6.92 13.82
N LYS A 99 27.99 -6.64 15.09
CA LYS A 99 27.40 -7.66 15.96
C LYS A 99 26.20 -8.24 15.20
N ALA A 100 26.37 -9.44 14.64
CA ALA A 100 25.26 -10.24 14.18
C ALA A 100 24.33 -10.34 15.39
N VAL A 101 23.10 -9.83 15.23
CA VAL A 101 22.06 -10.11 16.20
C VAL A 101 21.87 -11.61 16.11
N GLN A 102 22.51 -12.35 17.01
CA GLN A 102 22.33 -13.77 17.14
C GLN A 102 20.93 -13.95 17.72
N ILE A 103 19.93 -13.89 16.84
CA ILE A 103 18.55 -14.14 17.19
C ILE A 103 18.49 -15.60 17.60
N VAL A 104 18.17 -15.83 18.86
CA VAL A 104 17.95 -17.18 19.37
C VAL A 104 16.61 -17.65 18.80
N LEU A 105 16.67 -18.31 17.64
CA LEU A 105 15.52 -18.90 16.93
C LEU A 105 14.96 -20.16 17.60
N GLU A 106 15.52 -20.52 18.76
CA GLU A 106 15.25 -21.80 19.43
C GLU A 106 13.81 -21.90 19.93
N ASN A 107 13.07 -20.78 20.06
CA ASN A 107 11.72 -20.74 20.64
C ASN A 107 10.64 -20.11 19.74
N LEU A 108 10.78 -20.17 18.42
CA LEU A 108 9.74 -19.66 17.51
C LEU A 108 8.54 -20.61 17.41
N GLU A 109 7.33 -20.09 17.66
CA GLU A 109 6.06 -20.82 17.45
C GLU A 109 5.86 -21.21 15.97
N THR A 110 6.35 -20.39 15.04
CA THR A 110 6.17 -20.57 13.61
C THR A 110 7.41 -20.11 12.87
N LYS A 111 8.03 -21.02 12.11
CA LYS A 111 9.21 -20.72 11.27
C LYS A 111 8.87 -20.44 9.81
N LYS A 112 7.73 -20.94 9.32
CA LYS A 112 7.31 -20.74 7.94
C LYS A 112 6.71 -19.36 7.73
N ILE A 113 7.26 -18.63 6.78
CA ILE A 113 6.78 -17.30 6.40
C ILE A 113 6.38 -17.34 4.93
N VAL A 114 5.10 -17.15 4.64
CA VAL A 114 4.60 -17.07 3.26
C VAL A 114 4.57 -15.61 2.83
N LEU A 115 5.32 -15.29 1.78
CA LEU A 115 5.47 -13.95 1.22
C LEU A 115 4.55 -13.82 0.00
N VAL A 116 3.60 -12.89 0.08
CA VAL A 116 2.56 -12.61 -0.92
C VAL A 116 2.83 -11.25 -1.51
N HIS A 117 3.17 -11.21 -2.81
CA HIS A 117 3.49 -9.98 -3.51
C HIS A 117 2.27 -9.09 -3.74
N GLY A 118 2.50 -7.81 -4.01
CA GLY A 118 1.49 -6.87 -4.49
C GLY A 118 1.23 -6.98 -5.99
N GLU A 119 0.31 -6.16 -6.48
CA GLU A 119 -0.11 -6.18 -7.88
C GLU A 119 1.02 -5.82 -8.84
N GLY A 120 1.09 -6.55 -9.95
CA GLY A 120 2.10 -6.37 -10.99
C GLY A 120 3.47 -6.96 -10.64
N PHE A 121 3.68 -7.40 -9.40
CA PHE A 121 4.87 -8.15 -8.98
C PHE A 121 4.66 -9.66 -9.14
N GLY A 122 5.67 -10.42 -8.71
CA GLY A 122 5.66 -11.86 -8.51
C GLY A 122 6.57 -12.21 -7.34
N ALA A 123 6.71 -13.50 -7.03
CA ALA A 123 7.60 -14.04 -6.00
C ALA A 123 9.03 -13.50 -6.09
N TRP A 124 9.50 -13.20 -7.31
CA TRP A 124 10.82 -12.62 -7.58
C TRP A 124 11.12 -11.32 -6.81
N CYS A 125 10.11 -10.54 -6.41
CA CYS A 125 10.34 -9.30 -5.68
C CYS A 125 10.91 -9.53 -4.28
N TRP A 126 10.71 -10.73 -3.73
CA TRP A 126 11.14 -11.10 -2.39
C TRP A 126 12.57 -11.63 -2.31
N TYR A 127 13.33 -11.69 -3.40
CA TYR A 127 14.62 -12.40 -3.46
C TYR A 127 15.61 -12.02 -2.34
N LYS A 128 15.70 -10.72 -1.98
CA LYS A 128 16.55 -10.27 -0.87
C LYS A 128 16.01 -10.69 0.49
N THR A 129 14.69 -10.59 0.66
CA THR A 129 14.01 -10.96 1.90
C THR A 129 14.11 -12.46 2.15
N ILE A 130 13.97 -13.29 1.11
CA ILE A 130 14.16 -14.75 1.17
C ILE A 130 15.56 -15.05 1.72
N SER A 131 16.62 -14.53 1.08
CA SER A 131 18.01 -14.75 1.51
C SER A 131 18.21 -14.37 2.98
N LEU A 132 17.70 -13.20 3.39
CA LEU A 132 17.87 -12.70 4.76
C LEU A 132 17.06 -13.47 5.81
N LEU A 133 15.91 -14.05 5.45
CA LEU A 133 15.10 -14.89 6.33
C LEU A 133 15.70 -16.30 6.46
N GLU A 134 16.21 -16.88 5.37
CA GLU A 134 16.92 -18.17 5.39
C GLU A 134 18.21 -18.10 6.21
N GLU A 135 19.02 -17.04 6.04
CA GLU A 135 20.21 -16.78 6.86
C GLU A 135 19.86 -16.63 8.35
N ALA A 136 18.66 -16.11 8.63
CA ALA A 136 18.10 -16.02 9.97
C ALA A 136 17.30 -17.29 10.36
N GLY A 137 17.51 -18.43 9.69
CA GLY A 137 16.99 -19.75 10.04
C GLY A 137 15.47 -19.90 10.05
N LEU A 138 14.76 -19.02 9.33
CA LEU A 138 13.34 -19.16 9.01
C LEU A 138 13.16 -19.91 7.67
N ASP A 139 11.91 -20.28 7.36
CA ASP A 139 11.55 -21.00 6.13
C ASP A 139 10.62 -20.12 5.27
N PRO A 140 11.19 -19.18 4.48
CA PRO A 140 10.42 -18.28 3.64
C PRO A 140 9.94 -18.98 2.36
N ILE A 141 8.65 -18.84 2.06
CA ILE A 141 8.01 -19.32 0.83
C ILE A 141 7.40 -18.13 0.11
N ALA A 142 7.96 -17.73 -1.03
CA ALA A 142 7.35 -16.72 -1.89
C ALA A 142 6.49 -17.40 -2.97
N LEU A 143 5.25 -16.95 -3.11
CA LEU A 143 4.29 -17.50 -4.07
C LEU A 143 4.04 -16.50 -5.20
N ASP A 144 3.90 -17.01 -6.42
CA ASP A 144 3.25 -16.27 -7.51
C ASP A 144 1.74 -16.46 -7.40
N LEU A 145 0.99 -15.35 -7.36
CA LEU A 145 -0.46 -15.37 -7.51
C LEU A 145 -0.83 -15.63 -8.98
N THR A 146 -2.11 -15.98 -9.24
CA THR A 146 -2.56 -16.33 -10.59
C THR A 146 -2.29 -15.17 -11.57
N GLY A 147 -1.68 -15.45 -12.71
CA GLY A 147 -1.33 -14.44 -13.72
C GLY A 147 -0.15 -13.53 -13.35
N SER A 148 0.55 -13.80 -12.25
CA SER A 148 1.70 -13.02 -11.75
C SER A 148 3.02 -13.79 -11.87
N GLY A 149 4.14 -13.07 -11.82
CA GLY A 149 5.47 -13.66 -11.97
C GLY A 149 5.58 -14.61 -13.15
N ILE A 150 5.87 -15.88 -12.88
CA ILE A 150 6.01 -16.93 -13.92
C ILE A 150 4.71 -17.71 -14.20
N ASP A 151 3.60 -17.39 -13.52
CA ASP A 151 2.30 -18.03 -13.76
C ASP A 151 1.70 -17.56 -15.10
N ASN A 152 1.49 -18.49 -16.03
CA ASN A 152 1.10 -18.16 -17.40
C ASN A 152 -0.41 -17.96 -17.59
N ALA A 153 -1.22 -17.90 -16.52
CA ALA A 153 -2.64 -17.61 -16.65
C ALA A 153 -2.84 -16.23 -17.30
N ASP A 154 -3.85 -16.16 -18.17
CA ASP A 154 -4.25 -14.90 -18.79
C ASP A 154 -4.94 -14.02 -17.75
N ILE A 155 -4.35 -12.86 -17.46
CA ILE A 155 -4.90 -11.89 -16.51
C ILE A 155 -6.33 -11.47 -16.85
N ASN A 156 -6.71 -11.51 -18.14
CA ASN A 156 -8.03 -11.12 -18.60
C ASN A 156 -9.13 -12.13 -18.23
N SER A 157 -8.73 -13.32 -17.80
CA SER A 157 -9.62 -14.38 -17.33
C SER A 157 -9.80 -14.39 -15.81
N ILE A 158 -9.02 -13.58 -15.08
CA ILE A 158 -9.07 -13.51 -13.61
C ILE A 158 -10.25 -12.61 -13.23
N ALA A 159 -11.35 -13.23 -12.82
CA ALA A 159 -12.60 -12.53 -12.55
C ALA A 159 -12.79 -12.17 -11.07
N THR A 160 -12.15 -12.91 -10.16
CA THR A 160 -12.35 -12.74 -8.72
C THR A 160 -11.05 -12.75 -7.92
N LEU A 161 -11.10 -12.20 -6.71
CA LEU A 161 -10.03 -12.32 -5.73
C LEU A 161 -9.74 -13.77 -5.35
N ALA A 162 -10.75 -14.65 -5.40
CA ALA A 162 -10.58 -16.08 -5.19
C ALA A 162 -9.72 -16.72 -6.29
N ASP A 163 -9.98 -16.36 -7.57
CA ASP A 163 -9.17 -16.82 -8.70
C ASP A 163 -7.72 -16.35 -8.57
N TYR A 164 -7.54 -15.08 -8.22
CA TYR A 164 -6.21 -14.49 -8.05
C TYR A 164 -5.43 -15.12 -6.88
N SER A 165 -6.10 -15.33 -5.75
CA SER A 165 -5.51 -15.86 -4.52
C SER A 165 -5.40 -17.39 -4.50
N LYS A 166 -5.80 -18.07 -5.58
CA LYS A 166 -5.84 -19.53 -5.66
C LYS A 166 -4.51 -20.21 -5.27
N PRO A 167 -3.32 -19.78 -5.73
CA PRO A 167 -2.06 -20.40 -5.35
C PRO A 167 -1.79 -20.36 -3.84
N LEU A 168 -2.16 -19.25 -3.19
CA LEU A 168 -2.04 -19.08 -1.73
C LEU A 168 -2.99 -20.02 -0.98
N ILE A 169 -4.25 -20.09 -1.40
CA ILE A 169 -5.25 -20.97 -0.75
C ILE A 169 -4.90 -22.45 -0.95
N ASP A 170 -4.48 -22.83 -2.15
CA ASP A 170 -4.05 -24.20 -2.43
C ASP A 170 -2.83 -24.58 -1.60
N TYR A 171 -1.88 -23.66 -1.41
CA TYR A 171 -0.72 -23.87 -0.53
C TYR A 171 -1.17 -24.10 0.91
N LEU A 172 -2.02 -23.23 1.46
CA LEU A 172 -2.50 -23.33 2.85
C LEU A 172 -3.30 -24.60 3.12
N ASN A 173 -4.13 -25.03 2.16
CA ASN A 173 -4.92 -26.25 2.27
C ASN A 173 -4.06 -27.53 2.27
N LYS A 174 -2.87 -27.48 1.66
CA LYS A 174 -1.92 -28.61 1.64
C LYS A 174 -1.08 -28.72 2.91
N LEU A 175 -1.07 -27.69 3.77
CA LEU A 175 -0.34 -27.76 5.04
C LEU A 175 -0.96 -28.82 5.97
N PRO A 176 -0.15 -29.54 6.77
CA PRO A 176 -0.63 -30.40 7.84
C PRO A 176 -1.57 -29.66 8.82
N GLU A 177 -2.51 -30.37 9.46
CA GLU A 177 -3.50 -29.75 10.37
C GLU A 177 -2.88 -28.99 11.56
N ASN A 178 -1.78 -29.49 12.08
CA ASN A 178 -1.04 -28.92 13.20
C ASN A 178 -0.05 -27.82 12.80
N GLU A 179 0.08 -27.52 11.51
CA GLU A 179 1.04 -26.56 10.99
C GLU A 179 0.39 -25.21 10.70
N LYS A 180 1.09 -24.14 11.12
CA LYS A 180 0.70 -22.75 10.88
C LYS A 180 1.81 -22.00 10.15
N VAL A 181 1.45 -20.91 9.50
CA VAL A 181 2.37 -19.99 8.84
C VAL A 181 2.17 -18.55 9.29
N ILE A 182 3.20 -17.74 9.12
CA ILE A 182 3.09 -16.28 9.14
C ILE A 182 2.86 -15.82 7.70
N LEU A 183 1.77 -15.11 7.44
CA LEU A 183 1.54 -14.49 6.13
C LEU A 183 2.12 -13.08 6.11
N VAL A 184 2.78 -12.69 5.01
CA VAL A 184 3.25 -11.32 4.77
C VAL A 184 2.69 -10.88 3.41
N GLY A 185 1.72 -9.96 3.42
CA GLY A 185 1.13 -9.39 2.22
C GLY A 185 1.67 -7.99 1.95
N HIS A 186 2.18 -7.76 0.75
CA HIS A 186 2.62 -6.44 0.29
C HIS A 186 1.54 -5.76 -0.56
N SER A 187 1.31 -4.45 -0.36
CA SER A 187 0.38 -3.67 -1.20
C SER A 187 -1.00 -4.34 -1.30
N CYS A 188 -1.58 -4.44 -2.50
CA CYS A 188 -2.82 -5.18 -2.76
C CYS A 188 -2.75 -6.69 -2.42
N GLY A 189 -1.57 -7.29 -2.24
CA GLY A 189 -1.42 -8.64 -1.69
C GLY A 189 -1.99 -8.76 -0.27
N GLY A 190 -2.18 -7.63 0.43
CA GLY A 190 -2.96 -7.57 1.66
C GLY A 190 -4.41 -8.07 1.50
N ALA A 191 -5.03 -7.86 0.34
CA ALA A 191 -6.37 -8.40 0.04
C ALA A 191 -6.37 -9.93 0.00
N SER A 192 -5.40 -10.54 -0.69
CA SER A 192 -5.21 -11.98 -0.73
C SER A 192 -4.90 -12.57 0.65
N VAL A 193 -4.12 -11.85 1.48
CA VAL A 193 -3.91 -12.22 2.88
C VAL A 193 -5.21 -12.17 3.68
N SER A 194 -5.98 -11.09 3.60
CA SER A 194 -7.28 -10.99 4.29
C SER A 194 -8.25 -12.10 3.85
N TYR A 195 -8.30 -12.40 2.56
CA TYR A 195 -9.09 -13.50 2.01
C TYR A 195 -8.62 -14.87 2.56
N ALA A 196 -7.31 -15.10 2.61
CA ALA A 196 -6.74 -16.33 3.15
C ALA A 196 -7.00 -16.50 4.66
N ILE A 197 -6.97 -15.40 5.43
CA ILE A 197 -7.36 -15.42 6.84
C ILE A 197 -8.82 -15.82 6.98
N GLU A 198 -9.72 -15.24 6.18
CA GLU A 198 -11.14 -15.58 6.23
C GLU A 198 -11.40 -17.06 5.90
N LYS A 199 -10.68 -17.62 4.92
CA LYS A 199 -10.89 -19.02 4.49
C LYS A 199 -10.17 -20.05 5.36
N CYS A 200 -8.98 -19.74 5.86
CA CYS A 200 -8.09 -20.70 6.51
C CYS A 200 -7.51 -20.16 7.84
N PRO A 201 -8.31 -19.59 8.76
CA PRO A 201 -7.78 -18.86 9.92
C PRO A 201 -6.92 -19.75 10.83
N LYS A 202 -7.26 -21.04 10.96
CA LYS A 202 -6.53 -22.00 11.78
C LYS A 202 -5.11 -22.31 11.28
N LYS A 203 -4.82 -22.04 10.00
CA LYS A 203 -3.50 -22.26 9.36
C LYS A 203 -2.57 -21.07 9.50
N ILE A 204 -3.03 -19.96 10.08
CA ILE A 204 -2.30 -18.70 10.10
C ILE A 204 -2.06 -18.30 11.56
N SER A 205 -0.79 -18.19 11.96
CA SER A 205 -0.45 -17.78 13.33
C SER A 205 -0.41 -16.25 13.45
N LYS A 206 0.06 -15.57 12.41
CA LYS A 206 0.15 -14.11 12.31
C LYS A 206 -0.01 -13.66 10.85
N ALA A 207 -0.53 -12.46 10.66
CA ALA A 207 -0.59 -11.80 9.36
C ALA A 207 0.12 -10.45 9.42
N VAL A 208 1.01 -10.18 8.47
CA VAL A 208 1.77 -8.94 8.34
C VAL A 208 1.34 -8.21 7.07
N PHE A 209 0.85 -7.00 7.23
CA PHE A 209 0.44 -6.10 6.16
C PHE A 209 1.56 -5.09 5.91
N LEU A 210 2.38 -5.34 4.89
CA LEU A 210 3.52 -4.51 4.51
C LEU A 210 3.08 -3.47 3.49
N THR A 211 2.91 -2.22 3.93
CA THR A 211 2.40 -1.11 3.09
C THR A 211 1.21 -1.56 2.25
N ALA A 212 0.27 -2.25 2.89
CA ALA A 212 -0.71 -3.12 2.23
C ALA A 212 -2.16 -2.69 2.43
N THR A 213 -3.05 -3.18 1.57
CA THR A 213 -4.50 -2.94 1.65
C THR A 213 -5.11 -3.77 2.78
N MET A 214 -5.03 -3.27 4.02
CA MET A 214 -5.64 -3.88 5.20
C MET A 214 -7.09 -3.42 5.38
N VAL A 215 -7.97 -3.92 4.53
CA VAL A 215 -9.38 -3.50 4.42
C VAL A 215 -10.27 -4.05 5.55
N LYS A 216 -11.37 -3.34 5.82
CA LYS A 216 -12.48 -3.82 6.67
C LYS A 216 -13.46 -4.69 5.87
N ASP A 217 -14.35 -5.35 6.59
CA ASP A 217 -15.50 -6.02 5.98
C ASP A 217 -16.29 -5.07 5.05
N GLY A 218 -16.69 -5.58 3.89
CA GLY A 218 -17.46 -4.86 2.88
C GLY A 218 -16.68 -3.85 2.05
N GLN A 219 -15.38 -3.66 2.30
CA GLN A 219 -14.52 -2.75 1.53
C GLN A 219 -13.82 -3.47 0.38
N ARG A 220 -13.51 -2.70 -0.66
CA ARG A 220 -12.66 -3.13 -1.78
C ARG A 220 -11.21 -2.80 -1.47
N PRO A 221 -10.24 -3.58 -1.96
CA PRO A 221 -8.83 -3.19 -1.94
C PRO A 221 -8.61 -1.81 -2.60
N PHE A 222 -9.34 -1.50 -3.67
CA PHE A 222 -9.27 -0.21 -4.34
C PHE A 222 -9.64 0.98 -3.44
N ASP A 223 -10.57 0.81 -2.51
CA ASP A 223 -11.08 1.92 -1.68
C ASP A 223 -9.98 2.56 -0.82
N VAL A 224 -8.91 1.80 -0.55
CA VAL A 224 -7.70 2.27 0.15
C VAL A 224 -7.00 3.39 -0.60
N PHE A 225 -7.01 3.36 -1.93
CA PHE A 225 -6.34 4.34 -2.78
C PHE A 225 -7.27 5.47 -3.22
N SER A 226 -8.48 5.56 -2.66
CA SER A 226 -9.49 6.51 -3.15
C SER A 226 -9.12 7.98 -2.94
N GLU A 227 -8.27 8.28 -1.96
CA GLU A 227 -7.75 9.62 -1.73
C GLU A 227 -6.66 10.00 -2.76
N GLU A 228 -5.84 9.04 -3.17
CA GLU A 228 -4.78 9.25 -4.17
C GLU A 228 -5.25 9.12 -5.63
N LEU A 229 -6.22 8.24 -5.92
CA LEU A 229 -6.64 7.84 -7.26
C LEU A 229 -8.09 8.21 -7.61
N ALA A 230 -8.76 8.97 -6.75
CA ALA A 230 -10.20 9.23 -6.78
C ALA A 230 -11.07 7.98 -6.50
N SER A 231 -12.39 8.17 -6.43
CA SER A 231 -13.32 7.05 -6.21
C SER A 231 -13.23 6.03 -7.34
N ALA A 232 -13.58 4.77 -7.04
CA ALA A 232 -13.55 3.69 -8.04
C ALA A 232 -14.32 4.04 -9.32
N ASP A 233 -15.48 4.69 -9.19
CA ASP A 233 -16.31 5.06 -10.34
C ASP A 233 -15.65 6.14 -11.21
N VAL A 234 -15.00 7.13 -10.58
CA VAL A 234 -14.25 8.17 -11.31
C VAL A 234 -13.02 7.56 -11.96
N PHE A 235 -12.27 6.73 -11.24
CA PHE A 235 -11.09 6.05 -11.76
C PHE A 235 -11.42 5.18 -12.99
N LEU A 236 -12.49 4.39 -12.92
CA LEU A 236 -12.92 3.53 -14.03
C LEU A 236 -13.37 4.30 -15.28
N GLN A 237 -13.80 5.55 -15.11
CA GLN A 237 -14.25 6.41 -16.22
C GLN A 237 -13.11 7.22 -16.84
N GLU A 238 -12.16 7.68 -16.03
CA GLU A 238 -11.20 8.73 -16.42
C GLU A 238 -9.75 8.22 -16.54
N SER A 239 -9.44 7.03 -16.01
CA SER A 239 -8.09 6.50 -16.00
C SER A 239 -7.60 6.07 -17.39
N GLN A 240 -6.41 6.53 -17.75
CA GLN A 240 -5.72 6.15 -18.99
C GLN A 240 -4.91 4.86 -18.86
N PHE A 241 -4.84 4.28 -17.66
CA PHE A 241 -4.03 3.10 -17.35
C PHE A 241 -4.79 1.79 -17.51
N LEU A 242 -6.08 1.88 -17.84
CA LEU A 242 -6.97 0.73 -17.99
C LEU A 242 -6.67 -0.06 -19.26
N LEU A 243 -6.65 -1.39 -19.11
CA LEU A 243 -6.49 -2.34 -20.19
C LEU A 243 -7.83 -2.99 -20.49
N TYR A 244 -8.18 -3.03 -21.78
CA TYR A 244 -9.42 -3.60 -22.29
C TYR A 244 -9.14 -4.90 -23.04
N GLY A 245 -8.61 -5.90 -22.34
CA GLY A 245 -8.14 -7.15 -22.97
C GLY A 245 -9.25 -7.96 -23.67
N ASN A 246 -10.50 -7.78 -23.24
CA ASN A 246 -11.66 -8.44 -23.83
C ASN A 246 -12.41 -7.58 -24.89
N GLY A 247 -11.83 -6.44 -25.28
CA GLY A 247 -12.39 -5.47 -26.24
C GLY A 247 -12.79 -4.15 -25.58
N LYS A 248 -12.70 -3.03 -26.33
CA LYS A 248 -12.96 -1.67 -25.82
C LYS A 248 -14.41 -1.41 -25.38
N ASP A 249 -15.35 -2.19 -25.89
CA ASP A 249 -16.77 -2.09 -25.55
C ASP A 249 -17.14 -2.90 -24.30
N LYS A 250 -16.17 -3.60 -23.70
CA LYS A 250 -16.36 -4.37 -22.46
C LYS A 250 -15.68 -3.66 -21.29
N PRO A 251 -16.00 -4.04 -20.04
CA PRO A 251 -15.30 -3.51 -18.87
C PRO A 251 -13.78 -3.76 -18.96
N PRO A 252 -12.96 -2.86 -18.41
CA PRO A 252 -11.52 -3.05 -18.34
C PRO A 252 -11.17 -4.29 -17.52
N THR A 253 -10.19 -5.05 -17.99
CA THR A 253 -9.73 -6.30 -17.39
C THR A 253 -8.50 -6.11 -16.52
N GLY A 254 -7.71 -5.06 -16.79
CA GLY A 254 -6.48 -4.84 -16.06
C GLY A 254 -6.04 -3.38 -15.99
N LEU A 255 -4.92 -3.18 -15.33
CA LEU A 255 -4.28 -1.90 -15.11
C LEU A 255 -2.79 -2.02 -15.43
N MET A 256 -2.21 -1.01 -16.07
CA MET A 256 -0.76 -0.93 -16.24
C MET A 256 -0.29 0.52 -16.16
N PHE A 257 0.54 0.80 -15.14
CA PHE A 257 1.22 2.07 -15.02
C PHE A 257 2.36 2.20 -16.04
N ASP A 258 2.67 3.42 -16.44
CA ASP A 258 3.84 3.66 -17.28
C ASP A 258 5.15 3.58 -16.47
N LYS A 259 6.27 3.56 -17.18
CA LYS A 259 7.60 3.40 -16.57
C LYS A 259 7.99 4.56 -15.63
N GLN A 260 7.57 5.79 -15.93
CA GLN A 260 7.90 6.95 -15.10
C GLN A 260 7.10 6.92 -13.80
N GLN A 261 5.82 6.59 -13.89
CA GLN A 261 4.94 6.42 -12.73
C GLN A 261 5.42 5.27 -11.84
N ILE A 262 5.73 4.11 -12.42
CA ILE A 262 6.29 2.97 -11.66
C ILE A 262 7.54 3.42 -10.89
N LYS A 263 8.46 4.13 -11.55
CA LYS A 263 9.67 4.65 -10.91
C LYS A 263 9.37 5.65 -9.78
N GLY A 264 8.42 6.56 -10.00
CA GLY A 264 8.07 7.61 -9.05
C GLY A 264 7.26 7.14 -7.84
N LEU A 265 6.38 6.16 -8.03
CA LEU A 265 5.45 5.65 -7.02
C LEU A 265 6.02 4.45 -6.25
N TYR A 266 6.62 3.49 -6.95
CA TYR A 266 7.10 2.25 -6.34
C TYR A 266 8.57 2.32 -5.87
N PHE A 267 9.41 3.02 -6.65
CA PHE A 267 10.87 2.86 -6.59
C PHE A 267 11.61 4.17 -6.33
N ASN A 268 11.01 5.12 -5.60
CA ASN A 268 11.65 6.41 -5.32
C ASN A 268 12.87 6.32 -4.39
N GLN A 269 13.04 5.23 -3.65
CA GLN A 269 14.20 4.97 -2.79
C GLN A 269 14.95 3.67 -3.15
N SER A 270 14.42 2.90 -4.11
CA SER A 270 14.97 1.61 -4.50
C SER A 270 16.24 1.73 -5.35
N PRO A 271 17.22 0.81 -5.18
CA PRO A 271 18.40 0.78 -6.02
C PRO A 271 18.07 0.57 -7.50
N SER A 272 18.84 1.19 -8.39
CA SER A 272 18.60 1.12 -9.84
C SER A 272 18.63 -0.30 -10.42
N LYS A 273 19.41 -1.21 -9.82
CA LYS A 273 19.45 -2.63 -10.20
C LYS A 273 18.11 -3.32 -9.97
N ASP A 274 17.46 -3.03 -8.85
CA ASP A 274 16.14 -3.61 -8.53
C ASP A 274 15.05 -2.98 -9.38
N THR A 275 15.14 -1.68 -9.67
CA THR A 275 14.24 -1.03 -10.65
C THR A 275 14.37 -1.65 -12.05
N ALA A 276 15.60 -2.00 -12.47
CA ALA A 276 15.84 -2.67 -13.75
C ALA A 276 15.25 -4.09 -13.77
N LEU A 277 15.40 -4.84 -12.67
CA LEU A 277 14.75 -6.14 -12.50
C LEU A 277 13.22 -6.02 -12.59
N ALA A 278 12.64 -5.05 -11.88
CA ALA A 278 11.20 -4.83 -11.92
C ALA A 278 10.71 -4.46 -13.32
N ALA A 279 11.44 -3.61 -14.05
CA ALA A 279 11.05 -3.19 -15.39
C ALA A 279 10.95 -4.33 -16.43
N VAL A 280 11.60 -5.47 -16.19
CA VAL A 280 11.53 -6.65 -17.07
C VAL A 280 10.66 -7.77 -16.50
N SER A 281 10.25 -7.68 -15.23
CA SER A 281 9.56 -8.77 -14.52
C SER A 281 8.11 -8.42 -14.17
N MET A 282 7.78 -7.13 -14.11
CA MET A 282 6.42 -6.70 -13.79
C MET A 282 5.46 -7.02 -14.93
N ARG A 283 4.23 -7.37 -14.54
CA ARG A 283 3.13 -7.75 -15.45
C ARG A 283 1.94 -6.81 -15.27
N PRO A 284 1.01 -6.76 -16.23
CA PRO A 284 -0.20 -5.99 -16.04
C PRO A 284 -1.05 -6.58 -14.91
N ILE A 285 -1.76 -5.70 -14.22
CA ILE A 285 -2.45 -5.95 -12.96
C ILE A 285 -3.89 -6.38 -13.26
N PRO A 286 -4.41 -7.52 -12.77
CA PRO A 286 -5.83 -7.87 -12.90
C PRO A 286 -6.68 -6.89 -12.08
N LEU A 287 -7.65 -6.24 -12.72
CA LEU A 287 -8.42 -5.17 -12.08
C LEU A 287 -9.57 -5.70 -11.20
N ALA A 288 -10.20 -6.80 -11.62
CA ALA A 288 -11.37 -7.34 -10.96
C ALA A 288 -11.13 -7.71 -9.47
N PRO A 289 -10.03 -8.39 -9.09
CA PRO A 289 -9.71 -8.67 -7.68
C PRO A 289 -9.62 -7.41 -6.79
N ILE A 290 -9.13 -6.30 -7.35
CA ILE A 290 -8.94 -5.04 -6.62
C ILE A 290 -10.29 -4.32 -6.42
N MET A 291 -11.24 -4.56 -7.31
CA MET A 291 -12.59 -3.97 -7.29
C MET A 291 -13.62 -4.83 -6.54
N GLU A 292 -13.24 -6.05 -6.13
CA GLU A 292 -14.10 -6.96 -5.39
C GLU A 292 -14.20 -6.55 -3.92
N LYS A 293 -15.41 -6.58 -3.36
CA LYS A 293 -15.63 -6.35 -1.93
C LYS A 293 -15.30 -7.63 -1.16
N LEU A 294 -14.50 -7.52 -0.11
CA LEU A 294 -14.25 -8.66 0.78
C LEU A 294 -15.38 -8.80 1.80
N SER A 295 -15.74 -10.04 2.10
CA SER A 295 -16.57 -10.39 3.25
C SER A 295 -15.68 -10.96 4.34
N LEU A 296 -15.55 -10.25 5.46
CA LEU A 296 -14.61 -10.56 6.54
C LEU A 296 -15.37 -10.66 7.87
N THR A 297 -15.13 -11.72 8.63
CA THR A 297 -15.84 -11.99 9.87
C THR A 297 -14.96 -11.78 11.10
N PRO A 298 -15.51 -11.34 12.25
CA PRO A 298 -14.77 -11.32 13.51
C PRO A 298 -14.22 -12.70 13.91
N GLU A 299 -14.95 -13.78 13.60
CA GLU A 299 -14.61 -15.14 14.00
C GLU A 299 -13.43 -15.72 13.20
N ASN A 300 -13.24 -15.29 11.95
CA ASN A 300 -12.13 -15.74 11.11
C ASN A 300 -11.08 -14.63 10.94
N TYR A 301 -11.38 -13.59 10.14
CA TYR A 301 -10.50 -12.45 9.93
C TYR A 301 -10.08 -11.78 11.23
N GLY A 302 -11.03 -11.59 12.15
CA GLY A 302 -10.82 -10.98 13.46
C GLY A 302 -9.98 -11.82 14.43
N ALA A 303 -9.93 -13.15 14.25
CA ALA A 303 -9.28 -14.06 15.18
C ALA A 303 -7.76 -14.20 14.99
N VAL A 304 -7.23 -13.81 13.83
CA VAL A 304 -5.79 -13.85 13.55
C VAL A 304 -5.14 -12.54 13.92
N ARG A 305 -4.01 -12.62 14.62
CA ARG A 305 -3.21 -11.44 14.98
C ARG A 305 -2.64 -10.77 13.74
N ARG A 306 -2.92 -9.48 13.60
CA ARG A 306 -2.51 -8.65 12.47
C ARG A 306 -1.44 -7.67 12.90
N TYR A 307 -0.42 -7.49 12.06
CA TYR A 307 0.63 -6.51 12.24
C TYR A 307 0.73 -5.66 10.98
N PHE A 308 0.92 -4.37 11.11
CA PHE A 308 1.09 -3.47 9.98
C PHE A 308 2.52 -2.91 9.97
N VAL A 309 3.17 -2.93 8.81
CA VAL A 309 4.51 -2.36 8.61
C VAL A 309 4.39 -1.19 7.66
N GLN A 310 4.55 0.02 8.21
CA GLN A 310 4.48 1.27 7.47
C GLN A 310 5.85 1.64 6.91
N THR A 311 5.88 2.24 5.72
CA THR A 311 7.08 2.91 5.18
C THR A 311 6.80 4.40 5.04
N LEU A 312 7.77 5.22 5.47
CA LEU A 312 7.52 6.66 5.64
C LEU A 312 7.80 7.50 4.39
N ASP A 313 8.41 6.93 3.35
CA ASP A 313 8.67 7.58 2.07
C ASP A 313 7.88 6.91 0.93
N ASP A 314 6.80 6.21 1.27
CA ASP A 314 5.86 5.63 0.32
C ASP A 314 5.12 6.73 -0.46
N ARG A 315 5.14 6.63 -1.78
CA ARG A 315 4.46 7.57 -2.70
C ARG A 315 3.25 6.96 -3.39
N MET A 316 3.04 5.65 -3.23
CA MET A 316 1.88 4.93 -3.76
C MET A 316 0.77 4.84 -2.71
N LEU A 317 1.12 4.47 -1.49
CA LEU A 317 0.24 4.43 -0.34
C LEU A 317 0.79 5.39 0.71
N SER A 318 0.37 6.65 0.67
CA SER A 318 1.00 7.71 1.47
C SER A 318 0.99 7.40 2.98
N PRO A 319 1.96 7.89 3.77
CA PRO A 319 1.98 7.65 5.22
C PRO A 319 0.68 8.06 5.93
N ASP A 320 0.00 9.10 5.46
CA ASP A 320 -1.28 9.56 6.00
C ASP A 320 -2.40 8.56 5.75
N VAL A 321 -2.46 7.96 4.54
CA VAL A 321 -3.40 6.89 4.23
C VAL A 321 -3.06 5.62 5.02
N GLN A 322 -1.79 5.26 5.15
CA GLN A 322 -1.38 4.14 6.00
C GLN A 322 -1.81 4.34 7.46
N GLU A 323 -1.69 5.55 8.00
CA GLU A 323 -2.12 5.89 9.36
C GLU A 323 -3.65 5.84 9.49
N LYS A 324 -4.39 6.29 8.48
CA LYS A 324 -5.85 6.16 8.41
C LYS A 324 -6.29 4.70 8.45
N LEU A 325 -5.64 3.82 7.68
CA LEU A 325 -5.96 2.39 7.65
C LEU A 325 -5.82 1.74 9.03
N VAL A 326 -4.68 1.94 9.69
CA VAL A 326 -4.44 1.34 11.02
C VAL A 326 -5.31 1.95 12.10
N ARG A 327 -5.77 3.20 11.94
CA ARG A 327 -6.74 3.81 12.86
C ARG A 327 -8.14 3.25 12.68
N GLU A 328 -8.57 3.02 11.44
CA GLU A 328 -9.91 2.54 11.12
C GLU A 328 -10.07 1.03 11.28
N ASN A 329 -8.99 0.27 11.12
CA ASN A 329 -8.93 -1.18 11.30
C ASN A 329 -7.70 -1.55 12.14
N PRO A 330 -7.76 -1.39 13.48
CA PRO A 330 -6.59 -1.55 14.34
C PRO A 330 -5.94 -2.95 14.26
N PRO A 331 -4.61 -3.02 13.99
CA PRO A 331 -3.83 -4.23 14.13
C PRO A 331 -3.30 -4.40 15.57
N ASP A 332 -2.80 -5.60 15.90
CA ASP A 332 -2.15 -5.92 17.17
C ASP A 332 -0.78 -5.25 17.34
N GLY A 333 -0.17 -4.78 16.25
CA GLY A 333 1.08 -4.02 16.30
C GLY A 333 1.37 -3.25 15.02
N ILE A 334 2.06 -2.12 15.17
CA ILE A 334 2.44 -1.22 14.07
C ILE A 334 3.96 -1.00 14.12
N PHE A 335 4.62 -1.23 12.99
CA PHE A 335 6.06 -1.03 12.81
C PHE A 335 6.30 0.01 11.72
N LYS A 336 7.45 0.71 11.78
CA LYS A 336 7.78 1.79 10.85
C LYS A 336 9.18 1.61 10.26
N ILE A 337 9.28 1.73 8.94
CA ILE A 337 10.54 1.74 8.19
C ILE A 337 10.78 3.16 7.66
N LYS A 338 11.81 3.82 8.20
CA LYS A 338 12.26 5.14 7.74
C LYS A 338 13.10 4.99 6.46
N GLY A 339 12.93 5.88 5.48
CA GLY A 339 13.69 5.81 4.24
C GLY A 339 13.20 4.74 3.25
N GLY A 340 12.12 4.02 3.58
CA GLY A 340 11.55 2.99 2.73
C GLY A 340 10.52 3.58 1.78
N ASP A 341 10.60 3.22 0.50
CA ASP A 341 9.54 3.47 -0.47
C ASP A 341 8.42 2.42 -0.36
N HIS A 342 7.54 2.36 -1.36
CA HIS A 342 6.50 1.34 -1.44
C HIS A 342 7.05 -0.10 -1.53
N CYS A 343 8.32 -0.28 -1.89
CA CYS A 343 8.96 -1.58 -2.06
C CYS A 343 10.11 -1.76 -1.06
N PRO A 344 9.84 -1.85 0.26
CA PRO A 344 10.88 -1.97 1.27
C PRO A 344 11.72 -3.25 1.17
N PHE A 345 11.23 -4.29 0.48
CA PHE A 345 12.05 -5.47 0.12
C PHE A 345 13.20 -5.14 -0.86
N PHE A 346 13.16 -4.00 -1.56
CA PHE A 346 14.26 -3.48 -2.37
C PHE A 346 15.00 -2.33 -1.70
N SER A 347 14.29 -1.32 -1.20
CA SER A 347 14.88 -0.10 -0.65
C SER A 347 15.45 -0.27 0.76
N LYS A 348 14.83 -1.10 1.60
CA LYS A 348 15.20 -1.31 3.02
C LYS A 348 15.11 -2.78 3.47
N PRO A 349 15.74 -3.74 2.74
CA PRO A 349 15.57 -5.17 3.01
C PRO A 349 16.03 -5.58 4.41
N GLN A 350 17.10 -4.99 4.95
CA GLN A 350 17.59 -5.32 6.30
C GLN A 350 16.63 -4.83 7.39
N SER A 351 16.04 -3.64 7.23
CA SER A 351 15.06 -3.12 8.19
C SER A 351 13.77 -3.92 8.16
N LEU A 352 13.31 -4.30 6.96
CA LEU A 352 12.17 -5.20 6.79
C LEU A 352 12.43 -6.55 7.47
N ASN A 353 13.58 -7.18 7.20
CA ASN A 353 13.93 -8.47 7.78
C ASN A 353 13.94 -8.43 9.31
N LYS A 354 14.54 -7.38 9.89
CA LYS A 354 14.55 -7.18 11.35
C LYS A 354 13.14 -7.15 11.93
N ILE A 355 12.21 -6.42 11.31
CA ILE A 355 10.82 -6.32 11.75
C ILE A 355 10.11 -7.68 11.63
N LEU A 356 10.30 -8.40 10.52
CA LEU A 356 9.70 -9.72 10.34
C LEU A 356 10.18 -10.71 11.42
N LEU A 357 11.47 -10.66 11.77
CA LEU A 357 12.04 -11.48 12.85
C LEU A 357 11.48 -11.09 14.22
N GLU A 358 11.30 -9.80 14.48
CA GLU A 358 10.67 -9.29 15.70
C GLU A 358 9.22 -9.80 15.82
N ILE A 359 8.42 -9.65 14.76
CA ILE A 359 7.04 -10.15 14.71
C ILE A 359 7.00 -11.67 14.90
N ALA A 360 7.91 -12.43 14.28
CA ALA A 360 7.98 -13.87 14.42
C ALA A 360 8.18 -14.30 15.89
N GLN A 361 8.91 -13.51 16.69
CA GLN A 361 9.18 -13.78 18.11
C GLN A 361 8.02 -13.41 19.05
N ILE A 362 7.07 -12.58 18.63
CA ILE A 362 5.94 -12.17 19.48
C ILE A 362 5.09 -13.40 19.84
N GLN A 363 5.10 -13.81 21.10
CA GLN A 363 4.30 -14.94 21.58
C GLN A 363 2.82 -14.57 21.67
N ALA A 364 1.93 -15.56 21.57
CA ALA A 364 0.52 -15.34 21.89
C ALA A 364 0.38 -14.85 23.34
N PRO A 365 -0.56 -13.93 23.65
CA PRO A 365 -0.83 -13.57 25.03
C PRO A 365 -1.17 -14.83 25.81
N THR A 366 -0.42 -15.13 26.87
CA THR A 366 -0.73 -16.24 27.76
C THR A 366 -2.07 -15.95 28.40
N THR A 367 -3.11 -16.70 28.04
CA THR A 367 -4.36 -16.71 28.81
C THR A 367 -4.02 -17.26 30.18
N LEU A 368 -3.85 -16.38 31.16
CA LEU A 368 -3.91 -16.75 32.56
C LEU A 368 -5.31 -17.33 32.77
N LEU A 369 -5.39 -18.66 32.83
CA LEU A 369 -6.54 -19.32 33.45
C LEU A 369 -6.75 -18.63 34.80
N PRO A 370 -7.98 -18.25 35.17
CA PRO A 370 -8.22 -17.77 36.52
C PRO A 370 -7.68 -18.83 37.46
N SER A 371 -6.70 -18.46 38.28
CA SER A 371 -6.23 -19.32 39.35
C SER A 371 -7.46 -19.71 40.15
N ASN A 372 -7.81 -20.99 40.14
CA ASN A 372 -8.73 -21.55 41.11
C ASN A 372 -8.08 -21.29 42.48
N ALA A 373 -8.44 -20.16 43.10
CA ALA A 373 -8.29 -19.96 44.51
C ALA A 373 -9.22 -20.99 45.17
N LYS A 374 -8.72 -22.21 45.33
CA LYS A 374 -9.23 -23.13 46.32
C LYS A 374 -8.99 -22.44 47.66
N THR A 375 -10.07 -21.96 48.24
CA THR A 375 -10.17 -21.63 49.65
C THR A 375 -9.84 -22.90 50.43
N GLU A 376 -8.57 -23.14 50.71
CA GLU A 376 -8.15 -24.02 51.80
C GLU A 376 -8.43 -23.26 53.09
N ALA A 377 -9.65 -23.44 53.62
CA ALA A 377 -9.92 -23.21 55.02
C ALA A 377 -9.10 -24.26 55.80
N ILE A 378 -7.94 -23.84 56.27
CA ILE A 378 -7.12 -24.59 57.23
C ILE A 378 -7.85 -24.52 58.56
N GLU A 379 -8.54 -25.62 58.87
CA GLU A 379 -9.10 -25.95 60.16
C GLU A 379 -7.93 -26.35 61.09
N VAL A 380 -7.36 -25.38 61.80
CA VAL A 380 -6.46 -25.62 62.95
C VAL A 380 -6.65 -24.50 63.97
N THR A 381 -7.55 -24.72 64.94
CA THR A 381 -7.37 -24.29 66.34
C THR A 381 -8.38 -25.04 67.23
N GLU A 382 -8.13 -26.34 67.43
CA GLU A 382 -8.32 -26.95 68.75
C GLU A 382 -6.96 -26.90 69.47
N ALA A 383 -6.99 -26.85 70.79
CA ALA A 383 -5.86 -26.68 71.72
C ALA A 383 -5.38 -25.23 71.94
N LYS A 384 -6.19 -24.44 72.67
CA LYS A 384 -5.74 -23.68 73.86
C LYS A 384 -6.89 -22.88 74.47
N THR A 385 -7.73 -23.54 75.26
CA THR A 385 -8.56 -22.92 76.32
C THR A 385 -9.07 -24.01 77.27
N GLU A 386 -8.14 -24.78 77.82
CA GLU A 386 -8.34 -25.54 79.06
C GLU A 386 -7.09 -25.32 79.90
N GLN A 387 -6.94 -24.10 80.43
CA GLN A 387 -6.04 -23.73 81.53
C GLN A 387 -6.25 -22.24 81.85
N GLU A 388 -7.49 -21.87 82.18
CA GLU A 388 -7.79 -20.61 82.86
C GLU A 388 -9.16 -20.70 83.57
N GLU A 389 -9.41 -21.83 84.21
CA GLU A 389 -10.53 -21.98 85.16
C GLU A 389 -10.10 -22.85 86.35
N GLU A 390 -8.88 -22.64 86.84
CA GLU A 390 -8.43 -23.23 88.10
C GLU A 390 -7.34 -22.38 88.78
N GLU A 391 -7.50 -21.05 88.79
CA GLU A 391 -6.75 -20.18 89.71
C GLU A 391 -7.54 -18.90 90.03
N LYS A 392 -8.75 -19.07 90.56
CA LYS A 392 -9.46 -18.01 91.29
C LYS A 392 -10.31 -18.58 92.42
N THR A 393 -9.72 -19.50 93.17
CA THR A 393 -10.24 -19.95 94.46
C THR A 393 -9.10 -20.17 95.46
N GLU A 394 -8.21 -19.18 95.61
CA GLU A 394 -7.48 -19.02 96.88
C GLU A 394 -6.92 -17.59 97.01
N LYS A 395 -7.26 -16.94 98.14
CA LYS A 395 -6.58 -15.78 98.77
C LYS A 395 -6.81 -14.42 98.09
N SER A 396 -8.01 -13.85 98.18
CA SER A 396 -8.35 -12.89 99.25
C SER A 396 -8.20 -13.44 100.68
N SER A 397 -6.99 -13.30 101.23
CA SER A 397 -6.69 -13.02 102.64
C SER A 397 -5.35 -12.32 102.70
#